data_AF-A0A382SZT1-F1
#
_entry.id   AF-A0A382SZT1-F1
#
_cell.length_a   1.000
_cell.length_b   1.000
_cell.length_c   1.000
_cell.angle_alpha   90.00
_cell.angle_beta   90.00
_cell.angle_gamma   90.00
#
_symmetry.space_group_name_H-M   'P 1'
#
loop_
_entity.id
_entity.type
_entity.pdbx_description
1 polymer ?
#
loop_
_entity_poly.entity_id
_entity_poly.type
_entity_poly.pdbx_seq_one_letter_code
_entity_poly.pdbx_strand_id
1 'polypeptide(L)' 'MARYTGPTSRISRKFGEPIFGPDQVLKKKNYAPGQHRNDRRRGKKSEYAIQLQEKQKAKYTYGILEKQFSNLFKEA' A
#
# COMPACT_ATOMS: atom_id res chain seq x y z
N MET A 1 18.81 -10.09 4.04
CA MET A 1 17.95 -9.39 3.06
C MET A 1 16.84 -8.69 3.82
N ALA A 2 16.71 -7.37 3.72
CA ALA A 2 15.69 -6.64 4.49
C ALA A 2 14.30 -6.85 3.85
N ARG A 3 13.27 -7.03 4.68
CA ARG A 3 11.86 -7.16 4.28
C ARG A 3 10.95 -6.47 5.28
N TYR A 4 9.74 -6.12 4.87
CA TYR A 4 8.74 -5.56 5.77
C TYR A 4 8.24 -6.62 6.78
N THR A 5 8.44 -6.39 8.07
CA THR A 5 7.99 -7.27 9.17
C THR A 5 6.91 -6.63 10.04
N GLY A 6 6.38 -5.48 9.61
CA GLY A 6 5.36 -4.74 10.35
C GLY A 6 3.93 -5.25 10.13
N PRO A 7 2.94 -4.57 10.73
CA PRO A 7 1.52 -4.93 10.61
C PRO A 7 1.02 -4.93 9.14
N THR A 8 0.65 -6.10 8.62
CA THR A 8 0.17 -6.31 7.24
C THR A 8 -1.22 -5.73 7.01
N SER A 9 -2.17 -5.93 7.94
CA SER A 9 -3.52 -5.35 7.85
C SER A 9 -3.52 -3.82 7.75
N ARG A 10 -2.51 -3.15 8.34
CA ARG A 10 -2.35 -1.69 8.21
C ARG A 10 -2.03 -1.29 6.77
N ILE A 11 -1.21 -2.08 6.09
CA ILE A 11 -0.82 -1.86 4.69
C ILE A 11 -1.99 -2.20 3.76
N SER A 12 -2.68 -3.32 3.96
CA SER A 12 -3.90 -3.65 3.21
C SER A 12 -4.96 -2.54 3.31
N ARG A 13 -5.17 -1.98 4.52
CA ARG A 13 -6.07 -0.83 4.72
C ARG A 13 -5.58 0.47 4.10
N LYS A 14 -4.26 0.67 3.96
CA LYS A 14 -3.70 1.84 3.26
C LYS A 14 -4.02 1.78 1.76
N PHE A 15 -3.96 0.59 1.16
CA PHE A 15 -4.30 0.38 -0.25
C PHE A 15 -5.80 0.17 -0.49
N GLY A 16 -6.56 -0.23 0.53
CA GLY A 16 -7.97 -0.58 0.39
C GLY A 16 -8.19 -1.96 -0.23
N GLU A 17 -7.15 -2.77 -0.37
CA GLU A 17 -7.15 -4.05 -1.07
C GLU A 17 -6.49 -5.15 -0.21
N PRO A 18 -6.97 -6.40 -0.28
CA PRO A 18 -6.44 -7.53 0.47
C PRO A 18 -5.14 -8.09 -0.14
N ILE A 19 -4.10 -7.26 -0.25
CA ILE A 19 -2.84 -7.62 -0.96
C ILE A 19 -2.02 -8.75 -0.29
N PHE A 20 -2.31 -9.08 0.97
CA PHE A 20 -1.67 -10.18 1.71
C PHE A 20 -2.65 -11.35 1.94
N GLY A 21 -3.75 -11.39 1.20
CA GLY A 21 -4.83 -12.36 1.40
C GLY A 21 -5.98 -11.82 2.27
N PRO A 22 -6.93 -12.70 2.65
CA PRO A 22 -8.15 -12.30 3.36
C PRO A 22 -7.85 -11.62 4.71
N ASP A 23 -8.21 -10.34 4.82
CA ASP A 23 -8.02 -9.55 6.04
C ASP A 23 -9.36 -9.14 6.67
N GLN A 24 -9.66 -9.72 7.83
CA GLN A 24 -10.88 -9.41 8.58
C GLN A 24 -10.90 -7.95 9.07
N VAL A 25 -9.73 -7.36 9.31
CA VAL A 25 -9.62 -5.95 9.73
C VAL A 25 -9.96 -5.03 8.57
N LEU A 26 -9.55 -5.35 7.34
CA LEU A 26 -9.94 -4.61 6.15
C LEU A 26 -11.46 -4.64 5.95
N LYS A 27 -12.11 -5.80 6.10
CA LYS A 27 -13.57 -5.93 5.99
C LYS A 27 -14.31 -5.02 6.99
N LYS A 28 -13.85 -4.97 8.25
CA LYS A 28 -14.45 -4.13 9.30
C LYS A 28 -14.05 -2.65 9.18
N LYS A 29 -12.84 -2.37 8.71
CA LYS A 29 -12.22 -1.04 8.69
C LYS A 29 -11.67 -0.71 7.31
N ASN A 30 -12.54 -0.68 6.30
CA ASN A 30 -12.20 -0.37 4.91
C ASN A 30 -11.90 1.13 4.69
N TYR A 31 -10.83 1.59 5.32
CA TYR A 31 -10.40 2.98 5.32
C TYR A 31 -8.95 3.06 5.77
N ALA A 32 -8.22 4.04 5.22
CA ALA A 32 -6.80 4.23 5.54
C ALA A 32 -6.56 4.36 7.05
N PRO A 33 -5.46 3.80 7.58
CA PRO A 33 -5.10 3.94 8.99
C PRO A 33 -4.74 5.38 9.36
N GLY A 34 -4.83 5.73 10.65
CA GLY A 34 -4.44 7.04 11.19
C GLY A 34 -5.62 7.88 11.70
N GLN A 35 -5.31 8.93 12.46
CA GLN A 35 -6.29 9.82 13.12
C GLN A 35 -7.06 10.70 12.12
N HIS A 36 -6.39 11.23 11.09
CA HIS A 36 -6.99 12.10 10.07
C HIS A 36 -7.89 11.36 9.07
N ARG A 37 -8.29 10.13 9.39
CA ARG A 37 -9.14 9.33 8.52
C ARG A 37 -10.60 9.84 8.50
N ASN A 38 -11.04 10.52 9.55
CA ASN A 38 -12.38 11.08 9.65
C ASN A 38 -12.53 12.48 9.03
N ASP A 39 -11.44 13.08 8.54
CA ASP A 39 -11.53 14.34 7.83
C ASP A 39 -12.22 14.10 6.48
N ARG A 40 -13.48 14.56 6.39
CA ARG A 40 -14.37 14.47 5.22
C ARG A 40 -13.82 15.17 3.95
N ARG A 41 -12.58 15.64 3.96
CA ARG A 41 -11.90 16.35 2.88
C ARG A 41 -10.68 15.57 2.37
N ARG A 42 -10.85 14.32 1.96
CA ARG A 42 -9.87 13.73 1.03
C ARG A 42 -10.06 14.42 -0.31
N GLY A 43 -9.26 15.46 -0.56
CA GLY A 43 -9.19 16.09 -1.87
C GLY A 43 -8.83 15.08 -2.95
N LYS A 44 -9.05 15.46 -4.22
CA LYS A 44 -8.62 14.65 -5.36
C LYS A 44 -7.12 14.37 -5.25
N LYS A 45 -6.73 13.11 -5.43
CA LYS A 45 -5.31 12.73 -5.51
C LYS A 45 -4.72 13.31 -6.80
N SER A 46 -3.48 13.76 -6.72
CA SER A 46 -2.70 14.08 -7.93
C SER A 46 -2.40 12.81 -8.71
N GLU A 47 -2.11 12.94 -10.00
CA GLU A 47 -1.70 11.83 -10.85
C GLU A 47 -0.46 11.12 -10.29
N TYR A 48 0.55 11.88 -9.85
CA TYR A 48 1.73 11.34 -9.19
C TYR A 48 1.38 10.49 -7.95
N ALA A 49 0.43 10.94 -7.13
CA ALA A 49 0.01 10.20 -5.95
C ALA A 49 -0.66 8.87 -6.33
N ILE A 50 -1.41 8.84 -7.43
CA ILE A 50 -2.04 7.62 -7.95
C ILE A 50 -0.95 6.66 -8.45
N GLN A 51 -0.04 7.12 -9.31
CA GLN A 51 1.07 6.31 -9.83
C GLN A 51 1.96 5.77 -8.71
N LEU A 52 2.29 6.60 -7.72
CA LEU A 52 3.07 6.20 -6.56
C LEU A 52 2.34 5.12 -5.75
N GLN A 53 1.02 5.23 -5.56
CA GLN A 53 0.26 4.21 -4.84
C GLN A 53 0.29 2.86 -5.56
N GLU A 54 0.12 2.83 -6.88
CA GLU A 54 0.19 1.59 -7.64
C GLU A 54 1.59 0.96 -7.61
N LYS A 55 2.65 1.77 -7.76
CA LYS A 55 4.03 1.29 -7.59
C LYS A 55 4.25 0.67 -6.21
N GLN A 56 3.82 1.37 -5.15
CA GLN A 56 3.99 0.89 -3.79
C GLN A 56 3.17 -0.38 -3.54
N LYS A 57 1.95 -0.47 -4.09
CA LYS A 57 1.11 -1.67 -4.01
C LYS A 57 1.87 -2.89 -4.54
N ALA A 58 2.38 -2.81 -5.78
CA ALA A 58 3.17 -3.89 -6.38
C ALA A 58 4.39 -4.27 -5.53
N LYS A 59 5.15 -3.27 -5.05
CA LYS A 59 6.31 -3.51 -4.17
C LYS A 59 5.94 -4.30 -2.91
N TYR A 60 4.85 -3.92 -2.24
CA TYR A 60 4.40 -4.60 -1.01
C TYR A 60 3.86 -6.00 -1.29
N THR A 61 3.13 -6.20 -2.39
CA THR A 61 2.61 -7.51 -2.79
C THR A 61 3.74 -8.53 -2.96
N TYR A 62 4.83 -8.14 -3.63
CA TYR A 62 5.98 -9.03 -3.83
C TYR A 62 6.99 -9.00 -2.68
N GLY A 63 6.82 -8.12 -1.69
CA GLY A 63 7.69 -8.04 -0.51
C GLY A 63 9.14 -7.62 -0.80
N ILE A 64 9.38 -6.93 -1.91
CA ILE A 64 10.74 -6.51 -2.33
C ILE A 64 11.07 -5.08 -1.93
N LEU A 65 12.37 -4.75 -1.87
CA LEU A 65 12.83 -3.39 -1.58
C LEU A 65 12.71 -2.49 -2.81
N GLU A 66 12.63 -1.17 -2.58
CA GLU A 66 12.49 -0.18 -3.66
C GLU A 66 13.63 -0.26 -4.68
N LYS A 67 14.88 -0.47 -4.21
CA LYS A 67 16.04 -0.62 -5.09
C LYS A 67 15.93 -1.87 -5.97
N GLN A 68 15.46 -2.98 -5.41
CA GLN A 68 15.28 -4.23 -6.15
C GLN A 68 14.15 -4.10 -7.16
N PHE A 69 13.04 -3.50 -6.76
CA PHE A 69 11.91 -3.19 -7.64
C PHE A 69 12.37 -2.32 -8.82
N SER A 70 13.13 -1.24 -8.56
CA SER A 70 13.64 -0.35 -9.61
C SER A 70 14.64 -1.04 -10.54
N ASN A 71 15.45 -1.97 -10.04
CA ASN A 71 16.39 -2.70 -10.88
C ASN A 71 15.64 -3.67 -11.80
N LEU A 72 14.71 -4.46 -11.25
CA LEU A 72 13.87 -5.38 -12.00
C LEU A 72 13.09 -4.65 -13.10
N PHE A 73 12.52 -3.49 -12.78
CA PHE A 73 11.78 -2.69 -13.76
C PHE A 73 12.65 -2.12 -14.89
N LYS A 74 13.94 -1.91 -14.65
CA LYS A 74 14.88 -1.41 -15.69
C LYS A 74 15.48 -2.53 -16.55
N GLU A 75 15.52 -3.73 -16.00
CA GLU A 75 16.05 -4.92 -16.67
C GLU A 75 15.00 -5.54 -17.62
N ALA A 76 13.72 -5.43 -17.25
CA ALA A 76 12.58 -5.82 -18.07
C ALA A 76 12.32 -4.84 -19.21
#